data_AF-A0A0B8ZUS5-F1
#
_entry.id   AF-A0A0B8ZUS5-F1
#
_cell.length_a   1.000
_cell.length_b   1.000
_cell.length_c   1.000
_cell.angle_alpha   90.00
_cell.angle_beta   90.00
_cell.angle_gamma   90.00
#
_symmetry.space_group_name_H-M   'P 1'
#
loop_
_entity.id
_entity.type
_entity.pdbx_description
1 polymer ?
#
loop_
_entity_poly.entity_id
_entity_poly.type
_entity_poly.pdbx_seq_one_letter_code
_entity_poly.pdbx_strand_id
1 'polypeptide(L)' 'MRLVAARLMIEETRHPMDQIALESGFIDIRRMREAFVRQYGQPPQTPRRLAKAA' A
#
# COMPACT_ATOMS: atom_id res chain seq x y z
N MET A 1 10.74 8.58 -0.35
CA MET A 1 10.50 7.16 -0.02
C MET A 1 9.01 6.96 0.30
N ARG A 2 8.15 6.72 -0.70
CA ARG A 2 6.68 6.61 -0.49
C ARG A 2 6.17 5.16 -0.51
N LEU A 3 6.70 4.35 -1.42
CA LEU A 3 6.33 2.93 -1.58
C LEU A 3 6.71 2.06 -0.38
N VAL A 4 7.90 2.29 0.19
CA VAL A 4 8.38 1.53 1.35
C VAL A 4 7.52 1.83 2.59
N ALA A 5 7.17 3.10 2.82
CA ALA A 5 6.29 3.51 3.90
C ALA A 5 4.87 2.95 3.73
N ALA A 6 4.31 3.02 2.52
CA ALA A 6 3.00 2.44 2.22
C ALA A 6 2.98 0.92 2.46
N ARG A 7 4.04 0.21 2.06
CA ARG A 7 4.13 -1.24 2.27
C ARG A 7 4.18 -1.60 3.75
N LEU A 8 4.99 -0.90 4.54
CA LEU A 8 5.08 -1.11 5.97
C LEU A 8 3.72 -0.89 6.65
N MET A 9 3.03 0.21 6.32
CA MET A 9 1.69 0.47 6.87
C MET A 9 0.66 -0.57 6.44
N ILE A 10 0.75 -1.11 5.23
CA ILE A 10 -0.14 -2.20 4.79
C ILE A 10 0.07 -3.48 5.60
N GLU A 11 1.31 -3.77 5.97
CA GLU A 11 1.70 -4.97 6.71
C GLU A 11 1.42 -4.82 8.21
N GLU A 12 1.70 -3.65 8.80
CA GLU A 12 1.58 -3.41 10.25
C GLU A 12 0.19 -2.93 10.69
N THR A 13 -0.56 -2.27 9.79
CA THR A 13 -1.82 -1.61 10.17
C THR A 13 -3.03 -2.15 9.43
N ARG A 14 -4.19 -2.00 10.08
CA ARG A 14 -5.49 -2.31 9.48
C ARG A 14 -6.16 -1.09 8.83
N HIS A 15 -5.43 0.01 8.64
CA HIS A 15 -5.98 1.23 8.06
C HIS A 15 -6.57 1.00 6.67
N PRO A 16 -7.63 1.72 6.29
CA PRO A 16 -8.14 1.69 4.93
C PRO A 16 -7.06 2.16 3.94
N MET A 17 -7.08 1.62 2.72
CA MET A 17 -6.04 1.90 1.72
C MET A 17 -5.98 3.38 1.33
N ASP A 18 -7.09 4.11 1.39
CA ASP A 18 -7.13 5.55 1.16
C ASP A 18 -6.35 6.33 2.24
N GLN A 19 -6.47 5.91 3.50
CA GLN A 19 -5.70 6.51 4.60
C GLN A 19 -4.20 6.20 4.44
N ILE A 20 -3.87 4.94 4.13
CA ILE A 20 -2.48 4.54 3.88
C ILE A 20 -1.89 5.36 2.73
N ALA A 21 -2.63 5.59 1.65
CA ALA A 21 -2.18 6.40 0.52
C ALA A 21 -1.82 7.82 0.97
N LEU A 22 -2.69 8.47 1.74
CA LEU A 22 -2.45 9.81 2.26
C LEU A 22 -1.23 9.86 3.21
N GLU A 23 -1.16 8.95 4.18
CA GLU A 23 -0.09 8.92 5.19
C GLU A 23 1.28 8.58 4.58
N SER A 24 1.32 7.75 3.53
CA SER A 24 2.56 7.42 2.82
C SER A 24 2.97 8.48 1.79
N GLY A 25 2.17 9.52 1.61
CA GLY A 25 2.46 10.67 0.74
C GLY A 25 2.02 10.51 -0.72
N PHE A 26 1.06 9.62 -0.99
CA PHE A 26 0.31 9.60 -2.24
C PHE A 26 -0.88 10.55 -2.18
N ILE A 27 -1.23 11.10 -3.35
CA ILE A 27 -2.38 12.00 -3.49
C ILE A 27 -3.70 11.22 -3.37
N ASP A 28 -3.69 9.98 -3.86
CA ASP A 28 -4.84 9.08 -3.85
C ASP A 28 -4.40 7.61 -3.96
N ILE A 29 -5.35 6.71 -3.70
CA ILE A 29 -5.16 5.26 -3.80
C ILE A 29 -4.85 4.79 -5.23
N ARG A 30 -5.29 5.50 -6.28
CA ARG A 30 -5.07 5.12 -7.67
C ARG A 30 -3.59 5.31 -8.04
N ARG A 31 -3.00 6.46 -7.69
CA ARG A 31 -1.56 6.72 -7.83
C ARG A 31 -0.72 5.76 -7.00
N MET A 32 -1.15 5.44 -5.78
CA MET A 32 -0.48 4.43 -4.97
C MET A 32 -0.51 3.06 -5.67
N ARG A 33 -1.68 2.65 -6.18
CA ARG A 33 -1.86 1.38 -6.90
C ARG A 33 -1.01 1.32 -8.16
N GLU A 34 -0.99 2.35 -8.98
CA GLU A 34 -0.14 2.43 -10.18
C GLU A 34 1.35 2.34 -9.82
N ALA A 35 1.79 3.07 -8.78
CA ALA A 35 3.17 3.00 -8.32
C ALA A 35 3.53 1.59 -7.79
N PHE A 36 2.61 0.93 -7.09
CA PHE A 36 2.78 -0.45 -6.62
C PHE A 36 2.88 -1.44 -7.77
N VAL A 37 2.00 -1.35 -8.77
CA VAL A 37 2.05 -2.22 -9.95
C VAL A 37 3.34 -1.97 -10.74
N ARG A 38 3.74 -0.71 -10.92
CA ARG A 38 4.98 -0.36 -11.63
C ARG A 38 6.23 -0.89 -10.93
N GLN A 39 6.28 -0.87 -9.60
CA GLN A 39 7.47 -1.27 -8.84
C GLN A 39 7.49 -2.76 -8.45
N TYR A 40 6.34 -3.33 -8.11
CA TYR A 40 6.21 -4.68 -7.54
C TYR A 40 5.43 -5.64 -8.43
N GLY A 41 4.86 -5.19 -9.54
CA GLY A 41 4.03 -6.02 -10.43
C GLY A 41 2.68 -6.43 -9.83
N GLN A 42 2.34 -5.96 -8.63
CA GLN A 42 1.14 -6.36 -7.91
C GLN A 42 0.49 -5.19 -7.16
N PRO A 43 -0.85 -5.21 -6.98
CA PRO A 43 -1.55 -4.17 -6.24
C PRO A 43 -1.27 -4.25 -4.73
N PRO A 44 -1.45 -3.14 -3.98
CA PRO A 44 -1.24 -3.09 -2.53
C PRO A 44 -2.17 -4.02 -1.73
N GLN A 45 -3.23 -4.54 -2.35
CA GLN A 45 -4.15 -5.49 -1.71
C GLN A 45 -3.53 -6.88 -1.50
N THR A 46 -2.59 -7.28 -2.36
CA THR A 46 -1.90 -8.58 -2.24
C THR A 46 -1.11 -8.69 -0.94
N PRO A 47 -0.18 -7.77 -0.61
CA PRO A 47 0.53 -7.84 0.68
C PRO A 47 -0.43 -7.74 1.88
N ARG A 48 -1.53 -6.97 1.79
CA ARG A 48 -2.53 -6.93 2.88
C ARG A 48 -3.22 -8.27 3.11
N ARG A 49 -3.51 -9.01 2.03
CA ARG A 49 -4.14 -10.33 2.14
C ARG A 49 -3.16 -11.35 2.74
N LEU A 50 -1.89 -11.29 2.36
CA LEU A 50 -0.84 -12.14 2.92
C LEU A 50 -0.62 -11.84 4.41
N ALA A 51 -0.58 -10.57 4.81
CA ALA A 51 -0.45 -10.15 6.21
C ALA A 51 -1.65 -10.57 7.09
N LYS A 52 -2.84 -10.76 6.52
CA LYS A 52 -4.00 -11.33 7.24
C LYS A 52 -3.99 -12.85 7.33
N ALA A 53 -3.20 -13.53 6.49
CA ALA A 53 -3.15 -14.98 6.41
C ALA A 53 -2.01 -15.59 7.23
N ALA A 54 -1.04 -14.75 7.66
CA ALA A 54 -0.01 -15.07 8.63
C ALA A 54 -0.52 -14.79 10.06
#